data_AF-A0AA87J7Z1-F1
#
_entry.id   AF-A0AA87J7Z1-F1
#
_cell.length_a   1.000
_cell.length_b   1.000
_cell.length_c   1.000
_cell.angle_alpha   90.00
_cell.angle_beta   90.00
_cell.angle_gamma   90.00
#
_symmetry.space_group_name_H-M   'P 1'
#
loop_
_entity.id
_entity.type
_entity.pdbx_description
1 polymer ?
#
loop_
_entity_poly.entity_id
_entity_poly.type
_entity_poly.pdbx_seq_one_letter_code
_entity_poly.pdbx_strand_id
1 'polypeptide(L)'
;MTSPAIGSYTHEDVVWGILRTETASGQMRKNNENLRTSIFESLKNRKKSRAKQADDRTRPEGTLIASYNVHKCVGADRRFDPERISRVIHEIDADVIGLQEADTRFGERTGLLDLRRLERETGLIPVPVAGASKAHGWHGNVVLFKQGTVRDVHQISLPGLEPRGALLAEIELARGGVLRIIAAHLGLLLRSRAQQARLIVELMSRDNDTPTILLGDLNEWRLGDRSSLNTFQAAFGPLPPAVPSFPSTLPLLALDRIMANRSGLISTVEVHDSPLARVASDHLPIKAVVSLETLRAETEARAATA
;
A
#
# COMPACT_ATOMS: atom_id res chain seq x y z
N MET A 1 6.10 41.95 -10.86
CA MET A 1 7.44 41.32 -10.70
C MET A 1 7.84 41.57 -9.26
N THR A 2 7.89 40.63 -8.33
CA THR A 2 8.43 39.27 -8.32
C THR A 2 7.65 38.42 -7.29
N SER A 3 7.37 37.15 -7.62
CA SER A 3 6.74 36.18 -6.71
C SER A 3 7.79 35.58 -5.77
N PRO A 4 7.52 35.38 -4.46
CA PRO A 4 8.49 34.74 -3.57
C PRO A 4 8.47 33.22 -3.80
N ALA A 5 9.67 32.65 -3.91
CA ALA A 5 9.89 31.22 -4.08
C ALA A 5 9.34 30.42 -2.87
N ILE A 6 8.44 29.48 -3.15
CA ILE A 6 7.96 28.50 -2.17
C ILE A 6 9.06 27.43 -2.05
N GLY A 7 9.71 27.39 -0.89
CA GLY A 7 10.71 26.37 -0.56
C GLY A 7 10.11 24.96 -0.60
N SER A 8 10.77 24.06 -1.33
CA SER A 8 10.44 22.64 -1.39
C SER A 8 10.91 21.95 -0.11
N TYR A 9 9.99 21.61 0.79
CA TYR A 9 10.29 20.69 1.88
C TYR A 9 10.42 19.27 1.31
N THR A 10 11.58 18.65 1.53
CA THR A 10 11.82 17.26 1.17
C THR A 10 11.32 16.32 2.27
N HIS A 11 11.09 15.05 1.94
CA HIS A 11 10.66 14.04 2.92
C HIS A 11 11.70 13.85 4.05
N GLU A 12 12.98 14.10 3.76
CA GLU A 12 14.07 14.10 4.75
C GLU A 12 13.92 15.21 5.80
N ASP A 13 13.37 16.38 5.43
CA ASP A 13 13.21 17.52 6.35
C ASP A 13 12.17 17.24 7.45
N VAL A 14 11.16 16.42 7.15
CA VAL A 14 10.14 16.01 8.13
C VAL A 14 10.68 14.93 9.06
N VAL A 15 11.45 13.98 8.53
CA VAL A 15 12.03 12.87 9.32
C VAL A 15 13.11 13.38 10.29
N TRP A 16 13.99 14.28 9.86
CA TRP A 16 15.00 14.89 10.74
C TRP A 16 14.43 15.96 11.67
N GLY A 17 13.34 16.63 11.29
CA GLY A 17 12.61 17.56 12.16
C GLY A 17 11.96 16.89 13.38
N ILE A 18 11.53 15.63 13.25
CA ILE A 18 10.95 14.84 14.36
C ILE A 18 12.02 14.39 15.37
N LEU A 19 13.28 14.21 14.93
CA LEU A 19 14.38 13.77 15.78
C LEU A 19 15.13 14.92 16.49
N ARG A 20 14.93 16.18 16.06
CA ARG A 20 15.54 17.37 16.68
C ARG A 20 14.50 18.26 17.34
N THR A 21 14.03 17.87 18.53
CA THR A 21 13.52 18.84 19.50
C THR A 21 13.96 18.43 20.90
N GLU A 22 15.08 18.99 21.34
CA GLU A 22 15.40 19.05 22.76
C GLU A 22 14.55 20.15 23.45
N THR A 23 14.11 19.82 24.65
CA THR A 23 13.46 20.66 25.68
C THR A 23 11.99 21.07 25.50
N ALA A 24 11.06 20.32 26.13
CA ALA A 24 10.19 20.78 27.23
C ALA A 24 8.93 19.91 27.48
N SER A 25 8.66 19.64 28.77
CA SER A 25 7.40 19.20 29.40
C SER A 25 6.99 17.70 29.38
N GLY A 26 6.45 17.25 30.52
CA GLY A 26 6.25 15.85 30.93
C GLY A 26 5.28 15.00 30.09
N GLN A 27 4.56 15.59 29.13
CA GLN A 27 3.76 14.85 28.15
C GLN A 27 4.65 14.09 27.15
N MET A 28 5.85 14.61 26.85
CA MET A 28 6.82 13.95 25.95
C MET A 28 7.45 12.69 26.56
N ARG A 29 7.59 12.61 27.89
CA ARG A 29 8.18 11.42 28.55
C ARG A 29 7.32 10.16 28.35
N LYS A 30 5.99 10.27 28.49
CA LYS A 30 5.06 9.15 28.25
C LYS A 30 5.04 8.71 26.78
N ASN A 31 5.13 9.66 25.85
CA ASN A 31 5.23 9.34 24.41
C ASN A 31 6.54 8.62 24.07
N ASN A 32 7.64 8.98 24.72
CA ASN A 32 8.95 8.35 24.52
C ASN A 32 9.00 6.92 25.10
N GLU A 33 8.29 6.67 26.21
CA GLU A 33 8.13 5.30 26.75
C GLU A 33 7.25 4.44 25.84
N ASN A 34 6.13 4.97 25.35
CA ASN A 34 5.28 4.23 24.39
C ASN A 34 6.02 3.91 23.08
N LEU A 35 6.85 4.85 22.60
CA LEU A 35 7.69 4.65 21.42
C LEU A 35 8.76 3.58 21.66
N ARG A 36 9.42 3.59 22.82
CA ARG A 36 10.40 2.57 23.20
C ARG A 36 9.77 1.19 23.33
N THR A 37 8.61 1.07 23.98
CA THR A 37 7.89 -0.20 24.11
C THR A 37 7.48 -0.74 22.75
N SER A 38 6.97 0.12 21.85
CA SER A 38 6.65 -0.24 20.46
C SER A 38 7.90 -0.69 19.67
N ILE A 39 9.04 -0.02 19.84
CA ILE A 39 10.33 -0.45 19.25
C ILE A 39 10.74 -1.83 19.77
N PHE A 40 10.65 -2.07 21.08
CA PHE A 40 11.02 -3.34 21.69
C PHE A 40 10.09 -4.49 21.28
N GLU A 41 8.79 -4.25 21.16
CA GLU A 41 7.82 -5.23 20.65
C GLU A 41 8.05 -5.54 19.17
N SER A 42 8.31 -4.51 18.36
CA SER A 42 8.68 -4.66 16.94
C SER A 42 9.93 -5.54 16.78
N LEU A 43 10.98 -5.30 17.59
CA LEU A 43 12.21 -6.12 17.56
C LEU A 43 11.99 -7.57 18.00
N LYS A 44 11.11 -7.82 18.98
CA LYS A 44 10.77 -9.19 19.42
C LYS A 44 9.96 -9.95 18.37
N ASN A 45 8.97 -9.32 17.76
CA ASN A 45 8.17 -9.91 16.68
C ASN A 45 9.04 -10.20 15.44
N ARG A 46 10.04 -9.35 15.16
CA ARG A 46 11.02 -9.54 14.08
C ARG A 46 11.85 -10.81 14.21
N LYS A 47 12.32 -11.14 15.43
CA LYS A 47 13.06 -12.40 15.67
C LYS A 47 12.18 -13.64 15.47
N LYS A 48 10.91 -13.57 15.84
CA LYS A 48 9.94 -14.66 15.65
C LYS A 48 9.57 -14.88 14.18
N SER A 49 9.32 -13.80 13.42
CA SER A 49 8.98 -13.86 11.99
C SER A 49 10.13 -14.41 11.14
N ARG A 50 11.38 -13.98 11.41
CA ARG A 50 12.57 -14.44 10.69
C ARG A 50 12.87 -15.94 10.89
N ALA A 51 12.51 -16.49 12.05
CA ALA A 51 12.62 -17.92 12.32
C ALA A 51 11.51 -18.74 11.62
N LYS A 52 10.35 -18.14 11.34
CA LYS A 52 9.21 -18.79 10.66
C LYS A 52 9.33 -18.78 9.14
N GLN A 53 9.95 -17.75 8.55
CA GLN A 53 10.16 -17.63 7.10
C GLN A 53 11.14 -18.65 6.49
N ALA A 54 11.94 -19.33 7.32
CA ALA A 54 12.95 -20.27 6.85
C ALA A 54 12.42 -21.67 6.53
N ASP A 55 11.17 -22.01 6.91
CA ASP A 55 10.74 -23.42 7.02
C ASP A 55 9.49 -23.81 6.21
N ASP A 56 8.93 -22.95 5.35
CA ASP A 56 7.73 -23.35 4.58
C ASP A 56 7.75 -22.78 3.15
N ARG A 57 8.08 -23.65 2.18
CA ARG A 57 7.97 -23.37 0.74
C ARG A 57 6.70 -23.96 0.13
N THR A 58 5.66 -24.21 0.92
CA THR A 58 4.33 -24.42 0.36
C THR A 58 3.67 -23.05 0.14
N ARG A 59 3.33 -22.74 -1.11
CA ARG A 59 2.61 -21.50 -1.41
C ARG A 59 1.25 -21.60 -0.69
N PRO A 60 0.88 -20.62 0.16
CA PRO A 60 -0.38 -20.66 0.88
C PRO A 60 -1.55 -20.90 -0.07
N GLU A 61 -2.50 -21.74 0.32
CA GLU A 61 -3.76 -21.87 -0.42
C GLU A 61 -4.45 -20.50 -0.47
N GLY A 62 -4.43 -19.84 -1.63
CA GLY A 62 -5.00 -18.50 -1.78
C GLY A 62 -4.40 -17.72 -2.95
N THR A 63 -4.75 -16.44 -2.99
CA THR A 63 -4.18 -15.43 -3.91
C THR A 63 -3.29 -14.50 -3.12
N LEU A 64 -1.99 -14.45 -3.42
CA LEU A 64 -1.06 -13.56 -2.72
C LEU A 64 -1.23 -12.13 -3.23
N ILE A 65 -1.57 -11.20 -2.35
CA ILE A 65 -1.65 -9.79 -2.67
C ILE A 65 -0.53 -9.01 -1.99
N ALA A 66 -0.09 -7.92 -2.62
CA ALA A 66 0.93 -7.04 -2.06
C ALA A 66 0.66 -5.55 -2.33
N SER A 67 1.25 -4.71 -1.49
CA SER A 67 1.37 -3.27 -1.73
C SER A 67 2.82 -2.85 -1.61
N TYR A 68 3.28 -1.97 -2.51
CA TYR A 68 4.64 -1.48 -2.49
C TYR A 68 4.77 -0.05 -3.02
N ASN A 69 5.13 0.89 -2.15
CA ASN A 69 5.61 2.20 -2.57
C ASN A 69 7.04 2.06 -3.10
N VAL A 70 7.23 2.28 -4.41
CA VAL A 70 8.51 2.07 -5.10
C VAL A 70 9.43 3.28 -5.03
N HIS A 71 9.01 4.37 -4.38
CA HIS A 71 9.78 5.61 -4.20
C HIS A 71 10.40 6.14 -5.51
N LYS A 72 9.63 6.10 -6.60
CA LYS A 72 10.09 6.46 -7.95
C LYS A 72 11.33 5.68 -8.40
N CYS A 73 11.46 4.44 -7.94
CA CYS A 73 12.61 3.57 -8.16
C CYS A 73 13.94 4.14 -7.61
N VAL A 74 13.89 5.07 -6.66
CA VAL A 74 15.07 5.60 -5.98
C VAL A 74 15.23 4.87 -4.64
N GLY A 75 16.38 4.23 -4.45
CA GLY A 75 16.64 3.47 -3.23
C GLY A 75 17.08 4.32 -2.05
N ALA A 76 17.25 3.66 -0.90
CA ALA A 76 17.86 4.25 0.29
C ALA A 76 19.31 4.72 0.05
N ASP A 77 19.96 4.20 -1.00
CA ASP A 77 21.26 4.61 -1.51
C ASP A 77 21.20 5.83 -2.45
N ARG A 78 20.00 6.42 -2.63
CA ARG A 78 19.70 7.55 -3.52
C ARG A 78 19.96 7.27 -5.01
N ARG A 79 20.07 6.00 -5.41
CA ARG A 79 20.25 5.61 -6.81
C ARG A 79 18.91 5.27 -7.44
N PHE A 80 18.66 5.81 -8.63
CA PHE A 80 17.54 5.40 -9.47
C PHE A 80 17.87 4.07 -10.16
N ASP A 81 17.11 3.03 -9.84
CA ASP A 81 17.27 1.68 -10.40
C ASP A 81 15.90 0.95 -10.48
N PRO A 82 15.17 1.09 -11.61
CA PRO A 82 13.91 0.38 -11.84
C PRO A 82 14.03 -1.14 -11.93
N GLU A 83 15.21 -1.64 -12.32
CA GLU A 83 15.45 -3.08 -12.41
C GLU A 83 15.52 -3.69 -11.02
N ARG A 84 16.12 -2.99 -10.06
CA ARG A 84 16.10 -3.38 -8.65
C ARG A 84 14.68 -3.47 -8.10
N ILE A 85 13.78 -2.55 -8.45
CA ILE A 85 12.36 -2.66 -8.08
C ILE A 85 11.73 -3.89 -8.72
N SER A 86 12.00 -4.14 -10.00
CA SER A 86 11.48 -5.33 -10.71
C SER A 86 11.93 -6.63 -10.06
N ARG A 87 13.19 -6.70 -9.60
CA ARG A 87 13.71 -7.83 -8.82
C ARG A 87 12.99 -8.01 -7.47
N VAL A 88 12.68 -6.93 -6.75
CA VAL A 88 11.86 -7.01 -5.52
C VAL A 88 10.45 -7.50 -5.83
N ILE A 89 9.81 -7.01 -6.89
CA ILE A 89 8.48 -7.49 -7.32
C ILE A 89 8.52 -9.00 -7.61
N HIS A 90 9.58 -9.47 -8.27
CA HIS A 90 9.82 -10.89 -8.49
C HIS A 90 10.06 -11.67 -7.18
N GLU A 91 10.82 -11.13 -6.21
CA GLU A 91 11.02 -11.75 -4.88
C GLU A 91 9.71 -11.90 -4.08
N ILE A 92 8.77 -10.95 -4.23
CA ILE A 92 7.46 -11.02 -3.55
C ILE A 92 6.60 -12.15 -4.13
N ASP A 93 6.69 -12.39 -5.44
CA ASP A 93 5.89 -13.36 -6.19
C ASP A 93 4.35 -13.18 -6.06
N ALA A 94 3.88 -11.94 -5.86
CA ALA A 94 2.45 -11.65 -5.70
C ALA A 94 1.63 -12.03 -6.94
N ASP A 95 0.39 -12.48 -6.71
CA ASP A 95 -0.62 -12.67 -7.76
C ASP A 95 -1.28 -11.35 -8.15
N VAL A 96 -1.44 -10.44 -7.19
CA VAL A 96 -1.89 -9.07 -7.43
C VAL A 96 -1.05 -8.11 -6.59
N ILE A 97 -0.57 -7.03 -7.19
CA ILE A 97 0.26 -6.04 -6.49
C ILE A 97 -0.17 -4.62 -6.84
N GLY A 98 -0.40 -3.81 -5.81
CA GLY A 98 -0.55 -2.37 -5.95
C GLY A 98 0.77 -1.65 -5.73
N LEU A 99 1.20 -0.87 -6.70
CA LEU A 99 2.40 -0.05 -6.63
C LEU A 99 2.03 1.42 -6.45
N GLN A 100 2.78 2.14 -5.62
CA GLN A 100 2.68 3.59 -5.46
C GLN A 100 3.99 4.27 -5.88
N GLU A 101 3.88 5.50 -6.40
CA GLU A 101 5.01 6.26 -6.97
C GLU A 101 5.71 5.56 -8.16
N ALA A 102 4.96 4.78 -8.94
CA ALA A 102 5.49 4.07 -10.11
C ALA A 102 5.62 4.95 -11.39
N ASP A 103 5.21 6.22 -11.30
CA ASP A 103 5.27 7.20 -12.39
C ASP A 103 6.06 8.45 -11.95
N THR A 104 6.62 9.19 -12.92
CA THR A 104 7.18 10.52 -12.66
C THR A 104 6.10 11.49 -12.15
N ARG A 105 6.48 12.38 -11.22
CA ARG A 105 5.54 13.34 -10.59
C ARG A 105 5.53 14.72 -11.26
N PHE A 106 6.59 15.08 -11.99
CA PHE A 106 6.77 16.40 -12.61
C PHE A 106 6.79 16.29 -14.13
N GLY A 107 6.14 17.24 -14.82
CA GLY A 107 5.97 17.23 -16.27
C GLY A 107 4.91 16.23 -16.74
N GLU A 108 5.04 15.75 -17.97
CA GLU A 108 4.23 14.62 -18.45
C GLU A 108 4.56 13.37 -17.64
N ARG A 109 3.54 12.73 -17.06
CA ARG A 109 3.73 11.50 -16.30
C ARG A 109 4.20 10.38 -17.23
N THR A 110 5.34 9.81 -16.91
CA THR A 110 5.94 8.67 -17.60
C THR A 110 6.15 7.55 -16.61
N GLY A 111 5.74 6.34 -17.00
CA GLY A 111 5.94 5.16 -16.19
C GLY A 111 7.42 4.81 -16.02
N LEU A 112 7.80 4.35 -14.82
CA LEU A 112 9.21 4.15 -14.45
C LEU A 112 9.72 2.72 -14.65
N LEU A 113 8.82 1.74 -14.74
CA LEU A 113 9.12 0.31 -14.84
C LEU A 113 9.01 -0.20 -16.29
N ASP A 114 9.82 -1.18 -16.68
CA ASP A 114 9.57 -1.89 -17.95
C ASP A 114 8.46 -2.94 -17.73
N LEU A 115 7.20 -2.53 -17.92
CA LEU A 115 6.05 -3.42 -17.70
C LEU A 115 6.05 -4.65 -18.62
N ARG A 116 6.59 -4.53 -19.85
CA ARG A 116 6.68 -5.67 -20.77
C ARG A 116 7.69 -6.69 -20.28
N ARG A 117 8.81 -6.24 -19.72
CA ARG A 117 9.77 -7.14 -19.08
C ARG A 117 9.18 -7.76 -17.83
N LEU A 118 8.51 -6.97 -17.00
CA LEU A 118 7.87 -7.46 -15.78
C LEU A 118 6.82 -8.53 -16.08
N GLU A 119 6.01 -8.35 -17.13
CA GLU A 119 5.07 -9.36 -17.63
C GLU A 119 5.80 -10.65 -18.03
N ARG A 120 6.89 -10.58 -18.79
CA ARG A 120 7.64 -11.78 -19.19
C ARG A 120 8.27 -12.52 -18.02
N GLU A 121 8.77 -11.79 -17.02
CA GLU A 121 9.52 -12.36 -15.90
C GLU A 121 8.61 -12.85 -14.77
N THR A 122 7.45 -12.23 -14.56
CA THR A 122 6.56 -12.50 -13.42
C THR A 122 5.16 -12.93 -13.82
N GLY A 123 4.75 -12.72 -15.08
CA GLY A 123 3.37 -12.87 -15.53
C GLY A 123 2.45 -11.72 -15.11
N LEU A 124 2.95 -10.70 -14.40
CA LEU A 124 2.14 -9.56 -13.96
C LEU A 124 1.83 -8.62 -15.14
N ILE A 125 0.55 -8.42 -15.41
CA ILE A 125 0.05 -7.45 -16.38
C ILE A 125 -0.66 -6.29 -15.69
N PRO A 126 -0.59 -5.06 -16.24
CA PRO A 126 -1.25 -3.90 -15.65
C PRO A 126 -2.77 -3.93 -15.85
N VAL A 127 -3.50 -3.46 -14.84
CA VAL A 127 -4.90 -3.06 -15.01
C VAL A 127 -4.94 -1.86 -15.97
N PRO A 128 -5.77 -1.91 -17.03
CA PRO A 128 -5.83 -0.85 -18.02
C PRO A 128 -6.44 0.43 -17.42
N VAL A 129 -5.81 1.57 -17.67
CA VAL A 129 -6.29 2.90 -17.25
C VAL A 129 -6.49 3.81 -18.46
N ALA A 130 -7.57 4.61 -18.45
CA ALA A 130 -7.86 5.54 -19.53
C ALA A 130 -7.03 6.83 -19.42
N GLY A 131 -6.68 7.43 -20.57
CA GLY A 131 -6.05 8.75 -20.64
C GLY A 131 -4.59 8.83 -20.18
N ALA A 132 -3.95 7.71 -19.83
CA ALA A 132 -2.58 7.62 -19.34
C ALA A 132 -1.62 7.14 -20.45
N SER A 133 -1.50 7.87 -21.57
CA SER A 133 -0.75 7.40 -22.75
C SER A 133 0.74 7.11 -22.50
N LYS A 134 1.34 7.73 -21.48
CA LYS A 134 2.75 7.53 -21.08
C LYS A 134 2.93 7.05 -19.64
N ALA A 135 1.91 7.12 -18.80
CA ALA A 135 1.96 6.70 -17.41
C ALA A 135 1.50 5.25 -17.27
N HIS A 136 2.04 4.52 -16.29
CA HIS A 136 1.61 3.15 -16.05
C HIS A 136 0.28 3.06 -15.31
N GLY A 137 -0.12 4.13 -14.64
CA GLY A 137 -1.31 4.10 -13.80
C GLY A 137 -1.94 5.47 -13.56
N TRP A 138 -2.68 5.57 -12.46
CA TRP A 138 -3.43 6.76 -12.09
C TRP A 138 -2.84 7.43 -10.85
N HIS A 139 -2.28 8.62 -11.03
CA HIS A 139 -1.58 9.35 -9.96
C HIS A 139 -0.43 8.56 -9.31
N GLY A 140 0.29 7.78 -10.11
CA GLY A 140 1.39 6.95 -9.64
C GLY A 140 0.94 5.66 -8.95
N ASN A 141 -0.38 5.38 -8.91
CA ASN A 141 -0.91 4.08 -8.49
C ASN A 141 -1.03 3.16 -9.69
N VAL A 142 -0.41 1.98 -9.61
CA VAL A 142 -0.51 0.93 -10.62
C VAL A 142 -1.01 -0.32 -9.92
N VAL A 143 -1.98 -1.02 -10.51
CA VAL A 143 -2.35 -2.38 -10.08
C VAL A 143 -1.88 -3.35 -11.15
N LEU A 144 -1.11 -4.35 -10.76
CA LEU A 144 -0.68 -5.44 -11.63
C LEU A 144 -1.26 -6.76 -11.12
N PHE A 145 -1.63 -7.67 -12.01
CA PHE A 145 -2.18 -8.97 -11.66
C PHE A 145 -1.68 -10.06 -12.62
N LYS A 146 -1.54 -11.31 -12.15
CA LYS A 146 -1.00 -12.42 -12.96
C LYS A 146 -2.04 -13.13 -13.83
N GLN A 147 -3.16 -13.55 -13.22
CA GLN A 147 -4.15 -14.40 -13.86
C GLN A 147 -5.56 -14.01 -13.44
N GLY A 148 -6.37 -13.61 -14.40
CA GLY A 148 -7.75 -13.19 -14.18
C GLY A 148 -8.27 -12.31 -15.30
N THR A 149 -9.47 -11.76 -15.10
CA THR A 149 -10.10 -10.82 -16.02
C THR A 149 -10.50 -9.57 -15.27
N VAL A 150 -10.11 -8.41 -15.80
CA VAL A 150 -10.58 -7.12 -15.29
C VAL A 150 -12.01 -6.90 -15.75
N ARG A 151 -12.94 -6.75 -14.81
CA ARG A 151 -14.36 -6.52 -15.08
C ARG A 151 -14.69 -5.03 -15.16
N ASP A 152 -14.10 -4.24 -14.27
CA ASP A 152 -14.35 -2.81 -14.20
C ASP A 152 -13.14 -2.06 -13.62
N VAL A 153 -12.96 -0.81 -14.03
CA VAL A 153 -11.86 0.06 -13.58
C VAL A 153 -12.34 1.49 -13.40
N HIS A 154 -12.14 2.05 -12.22
CA HIS A 154 -12.45 3.43 -11.89
C HIS A 154 -11.21 4.20 -11.45
N GLN A 155 -10.93 5.30 -12.14
CA GLN A 155 -9.88 6.24 -11.81
C GLN A 155 -10.44 7.37 -10.95
N ILE A 156 -10.03 7.44 -9.68
CA ILE A 156 -10.58 8.39 -8.71
C ILE A 156 -9.55 9.45 -8.39
N SER A 157 -9.88 10.73 -8.64
CA SER A 157 -9.09 11.86 -8.17
C SER A 157 -9.39 12.11 -6.68
N LEU A 158 -8.36 12.04 -5.85
CA LEU A 158 -8.50 12.22 -4.41
C LEU A 158 -8.35 13.71 -4.04
N PRO A 159 -9.23 14.27 -3.18
CA PRO A 159 -9.19 15.69 -2.84
C PRO A 159 -7.93 16.06 -2.06
N GLY A 160 -7.40 17.26 -2.30
CA GLY A 160 -6.24 17.77 -1.59
C GLY A 160 -5.41 18.73 -2.44
N LEU A 161 -4.39 19.33 -1.81
CA LEU A 161 -3.46 20.22 -2.49
C LEU A 161 -2.49 19.46 -3.41
N GLU A 162 -2.14 18.24 -3.01
CA GLU A 162 -1.30 17.36 -3.82
C GLU A 162 -2.16 16.50 -4.74
N PRO A 163 -1.78 16.32 -6.02
CA PRO A 163 -2.53 15.50 -6.96
C PRO A 163 -2.40 14.02 -6.60
N ARG A 164 -3.29 13.52 -5.74
CA ARG A 164 -3.40 12.11 -5.35
C ARG A 164 -4.57 11.43 -6.06
N GLY A 165 -4.51 10.11 -6.15
CA GLY A 165 -5.57 9.32 -6.75
C GLY A 165 -5.69 7.95 -6.10
N ALA A 166 -6.78 7.27 -6.42
CA ALA A 166 -6.97 5.85 -6.17
C ALA A 166 -7.36 5.16 -7.48
N LEU A 167 -6.90 3.94 -7.65
CA LEU A 167 -7.31 3.04 -8.74
C LEU A 167 -8.17 1.94 -8.13
N LEU A 168 -9.44 1.92 -8.51
CA LEU A 168 -10.36 0.85 -8.15
C LEU A 168 -10.46 -0.09 -9.33
N ALA A 169 -10.20 -1.37 -9.11
CA ALA A 169 -10.26 -2.40 -10.14
C ALA A 169 -11.01 -3.62 -9.62
N GLU A 170 -11.98 -4.10 -10.39
CA GLU A 170 -12.64 -5.38 -10.13
C GLU A 170 -12.01 -6.45 -10.97
N ILE A 171 -11.45 -7.47 -10.31
CA ILE A 171 -10.72 -8.54 -10.94
C ILE A 171 -11.42 -9.85 -10.59
N GLU A 172 -11.85 -10.55 -11.63
CA GLU A 172 -12.21 -11.96 -11.52
C GLU A 172 -10.92 -12.78 -11.53
N LEU A 173 -10.60 -13.39 -10.39
CA LEU A 173 -9.38 -14.16 -10.23
C LEU A 173 -9.53 -15.49 -10.97
N ALA A 174 -8.50 -15.94 -11.69
CA ALA A 174 -8.55 -17.23 -12.40
C ALA A 174 -8.77 -18.42 -11.46
N ARG A 175 -8.39 -18.29 -10.18
CA ARG A 175 -8.62 -19.29 -9.13
C ARG A 175 -10.04 -19.26 -8.55
N GLY A 176 -10.89 -18.35 -9.02
CA GLY A 176 -12.29 -18.20 -8.66
C GLY A 176 -12.56 -17.02 -7.72
N GLY A 177 -13.75 -16.44 -7.87
CA GLY A 177 -14.22 -15.30 -7.09
C GLY A 177 -13.88 -13.96 -7.72
N VAL A 178 -14.66 -12.94 -7.35
CA VAL A 178 -14.46 -11.55 -7.77
C VAL A 178 -13.90 -10.76 -6.59
N LEU A 179 -12.81 -10.05 -6.84
CA LEU A 179 -12.17 -9.20 -5.85
C LEU A 179 -12.09 -7.77 -6.38
N ARG A 180 -12.62 -6.83 -5.61
CA ARG A 180 -12.40 -5.40 -5.83
C ARG A 180 -11.14 -4.98 -5.09
N ILE A 181 -10.24 -4.29 -5.78
CA ILE A 181 -9.01 -3.74 -5.23
C ILE A 181 -9.04 -2.24 -5.35
N ILE A 182 -8.78 -1.54 -4.25
CA ILE A 182 -8.57 -0.10 -4.22
C ILE A 182 -7.10 0.12 -3.89
N ALA A 183 -6.30 0.48 -4.90
CA ALA A 183 -4.94 0.93 -4.70
C ALA A 183 -4.93 2.45 -4.49
N ALA A 184 -4.45 2.92 -3.34
CA ALA A 184 -4.47 4.34 -3.01
C ALA A 184 -3.13 4.82 -2.45
N HIS A 185 -2.77 6.06 -2.76
CA HIS A 185 -1.67 6.76 -2.13
C HIS A 185 -2.19 8.09 -1.57
N LEU A 186 -2.35 8.15 -0.24
CA LEU A 186 -2.94 9.32 0.41
C LEU A 186 -1.93 10.48 0.56
N GLY A 187 -2.45 11.69 0.74
CA GLY A 187 -1.64 12.89 0.90
C GLY A 187 -0.88 12.98 2.22
N LEU A 188 0.15 13.84 2.26
CA LEU A 188 0.98 14.04 3.46
C LEU A 188 0.29 14.87 4.55
N LEU A 189 -0.67 15.72 4.17
CA LEU A 189 -1.41 16.57 5.10
C LEU A 189 -2.54 15.81 5.78
N LEU A 190 -2.62 15.89 7.11
CA LEU A 190 -3.65 15.21 7.92
C LEU A 190 -5.08 15.51 7.44
N ARG A 191 -5.38 16.78 7.13
CA ARG A 191 -6.71 17.18 6.65
C ARG A 191 -7.04 16.57 5.29
N SER A 192 -6.06 16.51 4.39
CA SER A 192 -6.22 15.85 3.08
C SER A 192 -6.50 14.36 3.28
N ARG A 193 -5.72 13.65 4.09
CA ARG A 193 -5.99 12.22 4.37
C ARG A 193 -7.39 11.96 4.89
N ALA A 194 -7.88 12.79 5.82
CA ALA A 194 -9.23 12.64 6.35
C ALA A 194 -10.31 12.82 5.26
N GLN A 195 -10.16 13.80 4.36
CA GLN A 195 -11.08 14.00 3.24
C GLN A 195 -11.02 12.84 2.24
N GLN A 196 -9.81 12.36 1.93
CA GLN A 196 -9.59 11.26 0.98
C GLN A 196 -10.14 9.94 1.53
N ALA A 197 -9.93 9.65 2.81
CA ALA A 197 -10.48 8.47 3.48
C ALA A 197 -12.02 8.48 3.45
N ARG A 198 -12.65 9.64 3.70
CA ARG A 198 -14.12 9.78 3.61
C ARG A 198 -14.63 9.51 2.20
N LEU A 199 -13.97 10.04 1.17
CA LEU A 199 -14.36 9.80 -0.22
C LEU A 199 -14.28 8.31 -0.57
N ILE A 200 -13.20 7.63 -0.18
CA ILE A 200 -13.04 6.18 -0.43
C ILE A 200 -14.17 5.38 0.27
N VAL A 201 -14.48 5.72 1.52
CA VAL A 201 -15.59 5.08 2.25
C VAL A 201 -16.94 5.36 1.60
N GLU A 202 -17.19 6.58 1.13
CA GLU A 202 -18.43 6.93 0.42
C GLU A 202 -18.60 6.11 -0.86
N LEU A 203 -17.52 5.89 -1.61
CA LEU A 203 -17.53 5.03 -2.80
C LEU A 203 -17.87 3.57 -2.45
N MET A 204 -17.44 3.08 -1.28
CA MET A 204 -17.78 1.74 -0.79
C MET A 204 -19.24 1.61 -0.34
N SER A 205 -19.83 2.66 0.22
CA SER A 205 -21.23 2.63 0.64
C SER A 205 -22.23 2.46 -0.50
N ARG A 206 -21.82 2.69 -1.76
CA ARG A 206 -22.69 2.58 -2.94
C ARG A 206 -22.81 1.15 -3.47
N ASP A 207 -21.86 0.28 -3.14
CA ASP A 207 -21.85 -1.13 -3.56
C ASP A 207 -21.02 -1.94 -2.56
N ASN A 208 -21.63 -2.28 -1.43
CA ASN A 208 -20.95 -2.97 -0.33
C ASN A 208 -20.96 -4.50 -0.47
N ASP A 209 -21.55 -5.04 -1.53
CA ASP A 209 -21.76 -6.48 -1.70
C ASP A 209 -20.53 -7.19 -2.26
N THR A 210 -19.62 -6.45 -2.89
CA THR A 210 -18.40 -7.02 -3.48
C THR A 210 -17.28 -7.13 -2.44
N PRO A 211 -16.63 -8.30 -2.29
CA PRO A 211 -15.42 -8.45 -1.50
C PRO A 211 -14.34 -7.46 -1.97
N THR A 212 -13.92 -6.59 -1.07
CA THR A 212 -13.07 -5.44 -1.39
C THR A 212 -11.87 -5.35 -0.48
N ILE A 213 -10.71 -5.07 -1.08
CA ILE A 213 -9.45 -4.81 -0.39
C ILE A 213 -8.96 -3.41 -0.73
N LEU A 214 -8.69 -2.61 0.30
CA LEU A 214 -7.95 -1.35 0.19
C LEU A 214 -6.49 -1.59 0.54
N LEU A 215 -5.58 -1.22 -0.37
CA LEU A 215 -4.15 -1.35 -0.17
C LEU A 215 -3.38 -0.11 -0.64
N GLY A 216 -2.25 0.17 0.00
CA GLY A 216 -1.37 1.28 -0.40
C GLY A 216 -0.70 2.00 0.75
N ASP A 217 0.13 2.99 0.39
CA ASP A 217 0.71 3.96 1.31
C ASP A 217 -0.36 4.99 1.72
N LEU A 218 -0.87 4.83 2.93
CA LEU A 218 -1.90 5.72 3.48
C LEU A 218 -1.30 6.91 4.22
N ASN A 219 0.03 7.04 4.28
CA ASN A 219 0.75 8.11 4.98
C ASN A 219 0.29 8.34 6.43
N GLU A 220 -0.21 7.28 7.08
CA GLU A 220 -0.78 7.35 8.43
C GLU A 220 -0.34 6.15 9.28
N TRP A 221 0.61 6.42 10.18
CA TRP A 221 1.12 5.43 11.14
C TRP A 221 0.44 5.53 12.50
N ARG A 222 -0.24 6.65 12.82
CA ARG A 222 -0.80 6.88 14.16
C ARG A 222 -2.04 6.03 14.39
N LEU A 223 -2.15 5.55 15.62
CA LEU A 223 -3.35 4.88 16.14
C LEU A 223 -4.11 5.84 17.08
N GLY A 224 -5.42 5.65 17.22
CA GLY A 224 -6.30 6.47 18.07
C GLY A 224 -7.07 7.57 17.31
N ASP A 225 -7.89 8.33 18.04
CA ASP A 225 -9.00 9.16 17.51
C ASP A 225 -8.63 10.16 16.41
N ARG A 226 -7.38 10.65 16.42
CA ARG A 226 -6.89 11.63 15.43
C ARG A 226 -6.38 11.01 14.14
N SER A 227 -6.36 9.68 14.04
CA SER A 227 -5.92 8.97 12.85
C SER A 227 -6.99 8.99 11.77
N SER A 228 -6.61 9.32 10.54
CA SER A 228 -7.49 9.18 9.38
C SER A 228 -7.86 7.71 9.11
N LEU A 229 -7.13 6.76 9.68
CA LEU A 229 -7.42 5.33 9.55
C LEU A 229 -8.77 4.96 10.18
N ASN A 230 -9.20 5.65 11.23
CA ASN A 230 -10.48 5.34 11.89
C ASN A 230 -11.68 5.51 10.96
N THR A 231 -11.57 6.40 9.97
CA THR A 231 -12.62 6.58 8.96
C THR A 231 -12.88 5.29 8.18
N PHE A 232 -11.84 4.50 7.88
CA PHE A 232 -11.98 3.25 7.13
C PHE A 232 -12.73 2.17 7.90
N GLN A 233 -12.84 2.24 9.23
CA GLN A 233 -13.51 1.20 10.01
C GLN A 233 -14.99 1.05 9.64
N ALA A 234 -15.63 2.12 9.16
CA ALA A 234 -17.02 2.08 8.72
C ALA A 234 -17.24 1.17 7.49
N ALA A 235 -16.22 0.98 6.64
CA ALA A 235 -16.29 0.15 5.44
C ALA A 235 -15.46 -1.15 5.53
N PHE A 236 -14.36 -1.13 6.29
CA PHE A 236 -13.39 -2.23 6.36
C PHE A 236 -13.33 -2.92 7.73
N GLY A 237 -14.20 -2.54 8.67
CA GLY A 237 -14.19 -3.08 10.03
C GLY A 237 -12.94 -2.69 10.83
N PRO A 238 -12.63 -3.41 11.92
CA PRO A 238 -11.50 -3.08 12.78
C PRO A 238 -10.17 -3.02 12.02
N LEU A 239 -9.31 -2.08 12.40
CA LEU A 239 -7.99 -1.94 11.78
C LEU A 239 -7.14 -3.21 12.01
N PRO A 240 -6.46 -3.73 10.97
CA PRO A 240 -5.55 -4.86 11.13
C PRO A 240 -4.34 -4.45 12.00
N PRO A 241 -3.61 -5.43 12.57
CA PRO A 241 -2.37 -5.16 13.28
C PRO A 241 -1.41 -4.32 12.45
N ALA A 242 -0.77 -3.32 13.08
CA ALA A 242 0.15 -2.45 12.38
C ALA A 242 1.46 -3.20 12.05
N VAL A 243 1.84 -3.18 10.77
CA VAL A 243 3.07 -3.78 10.26
C VAL A 243 4.02 -2.66 9.85
N PRO A 244 5.13 -2.44 10.58
CA PRO A 244 6.10 -1.42 10.21
C PRO A 244 6.77 -1.75 8.87
N SER A 245 6.68 -0.81 7.93
CA SER A 245 7.25 -0.90 6.57
C SER A 245 8.23 0.24 6.29
N PHE A 246 8.21 1.32 7.10
CA PHE A 246 8.99 2.53 6.89
C PHE A 246 9.77 2.96 8.14
N PRO A 247 10.98 3.53 8.01
CA PRO A 247 11.82 3.47 6.83
C PRO A 247 12.33 2.03 6.60
N SER A 248 12.57 1.64 5.36
CA SER A 248 12.92 0.26 4.99
C SER A 248 14.20 -0.27 5.65
N THR A 249 15.17 0.60 5.91
CA THR A 249 16.44 0.27 6.58
C THR A 249 16.25 -0.09 8.06
N LEU A 250 15.28 0.54 8.72
CA LEU A 250 14.89 0.29 10.11
C LEU A 250 13.36 0.52 10.25
N PRO A 251 12.54 -0.50 9.93
CA PRO A 251 11.09 -0.34 9.91
C PRO A 251 10.53 -0.08 11.30
N LEU A 252 9.90 1.09 11.47
CA LEU A 252 9.36 1.58 12.73
C LEU A 252 7.91 2.09 12.61
N LEU A 253 7.54 2.59 11.44
CA LEU A 253 6.25 3.19 11.14
C LEU A 253 5.49 2.33 10.12
N ALA A 254 4.19 2.16 10.36
CA ALA A 254 3.29 1.42 9.48
C ALA A 254 2.49 2.39 8.61
N LEU A 255 3.10 2.92 7.56
CA LEU A 255 2.43 3.84 6.62
C LEU A 255 1.56 3.07 5.62
N ASP A 256 2.07 1.92 5.17
CA ASP A 256 1.39 1.03 4.24
C ASP A 256 0.33 0.19 4.96
N ARG A 257 -0.84 0.02 4.32
CA ARG A 257 -1.95 -0.77 4.86
C ARG A 257 -2.50 -1.73 3.81
N ILE A 258 -3.03 -2.86 4.27
CA ILE A 258 -3.94 -3.76 3.52
C ILE A 258 -5.14 -3.99 4.44
N MET A 259 -6.34 -3.62 4.01
CA MET A 259 -7.60 -3.73 4.76
C MET A 259 -8.67 -4.40 3.90
N ALA A 260 -9.54 -5.20 4.50
CA ALA A 260 -10.59 -5.95 3.79
C ALA A 260 -11.97 -5.65 4.39
N ASN A 261 -13.02 -5.55 3.56
CA ASN A 261 -14.39 -5.31 4.01
C ASN A 261 -15.14 -6.57 4.46
N ARG A 262 -14.47 -7.73 4.45
CA ARG A 262 -15.01 -9.02 4.88
C ARG A 262 -14.07 -9.64 5.89
N SER A 263 -14.64 -10.14 6.98
CA SER A 263 -13.90 -10.89 7.99
C SER A 263 -13.32 -12.17 7.37
N GLY A 264 -12.07 -12.49 7.68
CA GLY A 264 -11.40 -13.68 7.15
C GLY A 264 -10.98 -13.62 5.69
N LEU A 265 -11.28 -12.53 4.95
CA LEU A 265 -10.93 -12.42 3.53
C LEU A 265 -9.41 -12.37 3.31
N ILE A 266 -8.66 -11.75 4.22
CA ILE A 266 -7.20 -11.69 4.17
C ILE A 266 -6.59 -12.36 5.38
N SER A 267 -5.45 -13.03 5.16
CA SER A 267 -4.57 -13.48 6.23
C SER A 267 -4.00 -12.30 7.01
N THR A 268 -3.25 -12.61 8.07
CA THR A 268 -2.39 -11.60 8.71
C THR A 268 -1.47 -10.96 7.67
N VAL A 269 -1.38 -9.62 7.72
CA VAL A 269 -0.47 -8.84 6.88
C VAL A 269 0.96 -9.06 7.36
N GLU A 270 1.87 -9.27 6.43
CA GLU A 270 3.30 -9.48 6.69
C GLU A 270 4.14 -8.49 5.88
N VAL A 271 5.33 -8.17 6.39
CA VAL A 271 6.33 -7.38 5.65
C VAL A 271 7.24 -8.29 4.84
N HIS A 272 7.56 -7.89 3.62
CA HIS A 272 8.61 -8.50 2.81
C HIS A 272 9.96 -7.83 3.14
N ASP A 273 10.64 -8.33 4.18
CA ASP A 273 11.92 -7.80 4.68
C ASP A 273 13.11 -8.59 4.11
N SER A 274 13.45 -8.34 2.83
CA SER A 274 14.64 -8.90 2.16
C SER A 274 15.81 -7.91 2.15
N PRO A 275 17.07 -8.36 2.05
CA PRO A 275 18.22 -7.47 1.88
C PRO A 275 18.06 -6.51 0.69
N LEU A 276 17.47 -6.98 -0.41
CA LEU A 276 17.21 -6.16 -1.58
C LEU A 276 16.13 -5.11 -1.31
N ALA A 277 15.01 -5.52 -0.72
CA ALA A 277 13.88 -4.63 -0.42
C ALA A 277 14.29 -3.47 0.50
N ARG A 278 15.20 -3.70 1.45
CA ARG A 278 15.73 -2.64 2.35
C ARG A 278 16.51 -1.53 1.65
N VAL A 279 17.06 -1.79 0.47
CA VAL A 279 17.85 -0.82 -0.28
C VAL A 279 17.03 -0.28 -1.46
N ALA A 280 16.09 -1.07 -1.99
CA ALA A 280 15.37 -0.78 -3.22
C ALA A 280 14.42 0.42 -3.16
N SER A 281 13.80 0.65 -2.01
CA SER A 281 12.89 1.77 -1.72
C SER A 281 13.06 2.18 -0.26
N ASP A 282 12.56 3.35 0.13
CA ASP A 282 12.43 3.76 1.54
C ASP A 282 11.25 3.07 2.26
N HIS A 283 10.38 2.36 1.52
CA HIS A 283 9.36 1.46 2.06
C HIS A 283 9.72 -0.01 1.85
N LEU A 284 9.32 -0.89 2.76
CA LEU A 284 9.26 -2.32 2.52
C LEU A 284 7.88 -2.70 1.95
N PRO A 285 7.80 -3.65 1.01
CA PRO A 285 6.53 -4.20 0.58
C PRO A 285 5.80 -4.88 1.74
N ILE A 286 4.48 -4.79 1.75
CA ILE A 286 3.61 -5.59 2.63
C ILE A 286 2.75 -6.52 1.80
N LYS A 287 2.42 -7.70 2.35
CA LYS A 287 1.70 -8.76 1.65
C LYS A 287 0.73 -9.49 2.56
N ALA A 288 -0.31 -10.06 1.96
CA ALA A 288 -1.29 -10.91 2.63
C ALA A 288 -1.86 -11.92 1.64
N VAL A 289 -2.39 -13.03 2.13
CA VAL A 289 -3.05 -14.05 1.30
C VAL A 289 -4.55 -13.82 1.36
N VAL A 290 -5.20 -13.78 0.20
CA VAL A 290 -6.66 -13.72 0.08
C VAL A 290 -7.25 -15.13 0.10
N SER A 291 -8.24 -15.34 0.97
CA SER A 291 -8.99 -16.59 1.08
C SER A 291 -9.93 -16.79 -0.11
N LEU A 292 -9.63 -17.80 -0.93
CA LEU A 292 -10.50 -18.17 -2.05
C LEU A 292 -11.81 -18.80 -1.59
N GLU A 293 -11.82 -19.49 -0.46
CA GLU A 293 -13.04 -20.05 0.15
C GLU A 293 -14.01 -18.93 0.49
N THR A 294 -13.52 -17.89 1.19
CA THR A 294 -14.33 -16.72 1.54
C THR A 294 -14.84 -16.02 0.28
N LEU A 295 -13.99 -15.83 -0.74
CA LEU A 295 -14.42 -15.22 -2.00
C LEU A 295 -15.50 -16.03 -2.73
N ARG A 296 -15.38 -17.35 -2.78
CA ARG A 296 -16.36 -18.23 -3.43
C ARG A 296 -17.68 -18.25 -2.68
N ALA A 297 -17.64 -18.38 -1.35
CA ALA A 297 -18.84 -18.36 -0.52
C ALA A 297 -19.64 -17.06 -0.71
N GLU A 298 -18.96 -15.90 -0.77
CA GLU A 298 -19.61 -14.61 -1.03
C GLU A 298 -20.19 -14.53 -2.46
N THR A 299 -19.49 -15.08 -3.45
CA THR A 299 -19.96 -15.12 -4.84
C THR A 299 -21.20 -16.01 -4.98
N GLU A 300 -21.21 -17.19 -4.35
CA GLU A 300 -22.33 -18.13 -4.34
C GLU A 300 -23.54 -17.56 -3.58
N ALA A 301 -23.32 -16.95 -2.42
CA ALA A 301 -24.39 -16.29 -1.65
C ALA A 301 -25.08 -15.20 -2.46
N ARG A 302 -24.32 -14.44 -3.26
CA ARG A 302 -24.87 -13.42 -4.16
C ARG A 302 -25.63 -14.02 -5.34
N ALA A 303 -25.14 -15.10 -5.93
CA ALA A 303 -25.85 -15.78 -7.02
C ALA A 303 -27.19 -16.39 -6.54
N ALA A 304 -27.30 -16.76 -5.26
CA ALA A 304 -28.52 -17.31 -4.68
C ALA A 304 -29.59 -16.24 -4.33
N THR A 305 -29.21 -14.97 -4.25
CA THR A 305 -30.11 -13.86 -3.90
C THR A 305 -30.51 -12.96 -5.09
N ALA A 306 -29.91 -13.19 -6.26
CA ALA A 306 -30.19 -12.49 -7.52
C ALA A 306 -31.25 -13.24 -8.37
#